data_AF-A0A951BC22-F1
#
_entry.id   AF-A0A951BC22-F1
#
_cell.length_a   1.000
_cell.length_b   1.000
_cell.length_c   1.000
_cell.angle_alpha   90.00
_cell.angle_beta   90.00
_cell.angle_gamma   90.00
#
_symmetry.space_group_name_H-M   'P 1'
#
loop_
_entity.id
_entity.type
_entity.pdbx_description
1 polymer ?
#
loop_
_entity_poly.entity_id
_entity_poly.type
_entity_poly.pdbx_seq_one_letter_code
_entity_poly.pdbx_strand_id
1 'polypeptide(L)'
;MARLFWKFLQAGKNLAHDRSGNVAMMFGLVMVPMVAMVGFAIDYSRASSARAQLNSTADSAALAAVSVSGNPNLSTPSQSQAQNLFQSTVATMPGVTLNSVSLTSSPSVTSLFVTVSYSASVQTTFGGLLGIPSLSINGAASSSRKFPTYVDFYLLLDNSPSMGLAATSADISKMQSITSDSCAFACHQHSFDSNGNITGDN
;
A
#
# COMPACT_ATOMS: atom_id res chain seq x y z
N MET A 1 -47.63 -39.50 -26.27
CA MET A 1 -46.46 -38.64 -26.59
C MET A 1 -46.19 -38.49 -28.09
N ALA A 2 -46.38 -39.52 -28.93
CA ALA A 2 -46.07 -39.46 -30.38
C ALA A 2 -46.89 -38.43 -31.21
N ARG A 3 -48.15 -38.16 -30.84
CA ARG A 3 -49.01 -37.19 -31.56
C ARG A 3 -48.61 -35.72 -31.37
N LEU A 4 -47.97 -35.39 -30.24
CA LEU A 4 -47.43 -34.06 -29.98
C LEU A 4 -46.18 -33.81 -30.82
N PHE A 5 -45.32 -34.82 -30.95
CA PHE A 5 -44.11 -34.74 -31.77
C PHE A 5 -44.42 -34.53 -33.26
N TRP A 6 -45.45 -35.21 -33.78
CA TRP A 6 -45.93 -35.02 -35.15
C TRP A 6 -46.53 -33.63 -35.38
N LYS A 7 -47.26 -33.08 -34.41
CA LYS A 7 -47.77 -31.70 -34.49
C LYS A 7 -46.65 -30.66 -34.51
N PHE A 8 -45.58 -30.85 -33.73
CA PHE A 8 -44.41 -29.97 -33.76
C PHE A 8 -43.64 -30.05 -35.08
N LEU A 9 -43.46 -31.25 -35.63
CA LEU A 9 -42.86 -31.45 -36.96
C LEU A 9 -43.69 -30.82 -38.08
N GLN A 10 -45.02 -30.93 -38.00
CA GLN A 10 -45.93 -30.37 -39.00
C GLN A 10 -46.04 -28.84 -38.89
N ALA A 11 -45.96 -28.28 -37.68
CA ALA A 11 -45.87 -26.84 -37.45
C ALA A 11 -44.57 -26.26 -38.00
N GLY A 12 -43.41 -26.91 -37.79
CA GLY A 12 -42.14 -26.48 -38.36
C GLY A 12 -42.12 -26.48 -39.89
N LYS A 13 -42.79 -27.46 -40.52
CA LYS A 13 -42.90 -27.56 -41.98
C LYS A 13 -43.82 -26.48 -42.58
N ASN A 14 -44.89 -26.10 -41.89
CA ASN A 14 -45.77 -25.01 -42.31
C ASN A 14 -45.10 -23.63 -42.12
N LEU A 15 -44.31 -23.47 -41.05
CA LEU A 15 -43.50 -22.26 -40.82
C LEU A 15 -42.46 -22.03 -41.93
N ALA A 16 -41.92 -23.11 -42.49
CA ALA A 16 -40.95 -23.06 -43.58
C ALA A 16 -41.56 -22.69 -44.95
N HIS A 17 -42.88 -22.79 -45.12
CA HIS A 17 -43.57 -22.52 -46.38
C HIS A 17 -44.31 -21.16 -46.41
N ASP A 18 -44.40 -20.50 -45.26
CA ASP A 18 -45.12 -19.24 -45.11
C ASP A 18 -44.23 -18.03 -45.45
N ARG A 19 -44.53 -17.35 -46.56
CA ARG A 19 -43.78 -16.17 -47.02
C ARG A 19 -43.94 -14.96 -46.10
N SER A 20 -44.97 -14.95 -45.25
CA SER A 20 -45.17 -13.90 -44.23
C SER A 20 -44.20 -14.04 -43.04
N GLY A 21 -43.53 -15.19 -42.89
CA GLY A 21 -42.57 -15.49 -41.83
C GLY A 21 -41.13 -15.02 -42.07
N ASN A 22 -40.83 -14.38 -43.21
CA ASN A 22 -39.45 -13.97 -43.54
C ASN A 22 -38.87 -12.99 -42.49
N VAL A 23 -39.71 -12.12 -41.93
CA VAL A 23 -39.30 -11.20 -40.84
C VAL A 23 -38.96 -11.97 -39.57
N ALA A 24 -39.73 -13.01 -39.21
CA ALA A 24 -39.47 -13.84 -38.04
C ALA A 24 -38.17 -14.66 -38.21
N MET A 25 -37.90 -15.16 -39.42
CA MET A 25 -36.64 -15.86 -39.74
C MET A 25 -35.43 -14.93 -39.65
N MET A 26 -35.50 -13.74 -40.24
CA MET A 26 -34.42 -12.74 -40.16
C MET A 26 -34.21 -12.25 -38.73
N PHE A 27 -35.29 -12.01 -37.99
CA PHE A 27 -35.23 -11.65 -36.57
C PHE A 27 -34.55 -12.73 -35.73
N GLY A 28 -34.94 -13.99 -35.90
CA GLY A 28 -34.31 -15.12 -35.19
C GLY A 28 -32.82 -15.24 -35.49
N LEU A 29 -32.42 -15.02 -36.76
CA LEU A 29 -31.02 -15.08 -37.17
C LEU A 29 -30.18 -13.94 -36.59
N VAL A 30 -30.73 -12.73 -36.48
CA VAL A 30 -30.07 -11.56 -35.87
C VAL A 30 -30.09 -11.60 -34.34
N MET A 31 -31.08 -12.26 -33.73
CA MET A 31 -31.20 -12.40 -32.27
C MET A 31 -30.00 -13.17 -31.69
N VAL A 32 -29.53 -14.21 -32.37
CA VAL A 32 -28.40 -15.05 -31.90
C VAL A 32 -27.12 -14.23 -31.67
N PRO A 33 -26.58 -13.47 -32.65
CA PRO A 33 -25.39 -12.64 -32.43
C PRO A 33 -25.65 -11.48 -31.45
N MET A 34 -26.87 -10.93 -31.38
CA MET A 34 -27.19 -9.90 -30.38
C MET A 34 -27.10 -10.41 -28.94
N VAL A 35 -27.70 -11.58 -28.65
CA VAL A 35 -27.61 -12.20 -27.33
C VAL A 35 -26.17 -12.56 -26.98
N ALA A 36 -25.40 -13.05 -27.96
CA ALA A 36 -23.98 -13.33 -27.77
C ALA A 36 -23.18 -12.08 -27.39
N MET A 37 -23.42 -10.94 -28.05
CA MET A 37 -22.76 -9.67 -27.72
C MET A 37 -23.11 -9.18 -26.30
N VAL A 38 -24.38 -9.27 -25.92
CA VAL A 38 -24.82 -8.91 -24.56
C VAL A 38 -24.18 -9.82 -23.51
N GLY A 39 -24.13 -11.13 -23.78
CA GLY A 39 -23.46 -12.10 -22.90
C GLY A 39 -21.98 -11.80 -22.71
N PHE A 40 -21.29 -11.46 -23.80
CA PHE A 40 -19.87 -11.08 -23.75
C PHE A 40 -19.64 -9.77 -22.98
N ALA A 41 -20.55 -8.79 -23.12
CA ALA A 41 -20.50 -7.55 -22.35
C ALA A 41 -20.64 -7.79 -20.84
N ILE A 42 -21.51 -8.72 -20.43
CA ILE A 42 -21.68 -9.12 -19.02
C ILE A 42 -20.40 -9.78 -18.49
N ASP A 43 -19.84 -10.72 -19.24
CA ASP A 43 -18.59 -11.40 -18.86
C ASP A 43 -17.42 -10.41 -18.75
N TYR A 44 -17.31 -9.47 -19.68
CA TYR A 44 -16.31 -8.41 -19.64
C TYR A 44 -16.51 -7.49 -18.44
N SER A 45 -17.74 -7.10 -18.13
CA SER A 45 -18.03 -6.28 -16.95
C SER A 45 -17.62 -6.99 -15.66
N ARG A 46 -17.89 -8.30 -15.55
CA ARG A 46 -17.44 -9.11 -14.41
C ARG A 46 -15.92 -9.19 -14.32
N ALA A 47 -15.25 -9.42 -15.44
CA ALA A 47 -13.78 -9.45 -15.50
C ALA A 47 -13.17 -8.09 -15.11
N SER A 48 -13.78 -6.99 -15.54
CA SER A 48 -13.35 -5.62 -15.19
C SER A 48 -13.49 -5.34 -13.69
N SER A 49 -14.62 -5.73 -13.08
CA SER A 49 -14.82 -5.61 -11.63
C SER A 49 -13.83 -6.48 -10.85
N ALA A 50 -13.59 -7.73 -11.29
CA ALA A 50 -12.59 -8.60 -10.69
C ALA A 50 -11.18 -8.01 -10.80
N ARG A 51 -10.83 -7.39 -11.94
CA ARG A 51 -9.55 -6.69 -12.11
C ARG A 51 -9.38 -5.56 -11.10
N ALA A 52 -10.40 -4.74 -10.90
CA ALA A 52 -10.36 -3.65 -9.93
C ALA A 52 -10.15 -4.18 -8.50
N GLN A 53 -10.82 -5.26 -8.14
CA GLN A 53 -10.68 -5.89 -6.83
C GLN A 53 -9.30 -6.54 -6.62
N LEU A 54 -8.76 -7.19 -7.66
CA LEU A 54 -7.41 -7.74 -7.65
C LEU A 54 -6.35 -6.65 -7.50
N ASN A 55 -6.49 -5.53 -8.23
CA ASN A 55 -5.60 -4.37 -8.09
C ASN A 55 -5.64 -3.81 -6.66
N SER A 56 -6.83 -3.59 -6.11
CA SER A 56 -6.99 -3.10 -4.73
C SER A 56 -6.37 -4.05 -3.69
N THR A 57 -6.51 -5.36 -3.91
CA THR A 57 -5.88 -6.38 -3.05
C THR A 57 -4.35 -6.33 -3.19
N ALA A 58 -3.83 -6.18 -4.41
CA ALA A 58 -2.40 -6.06 -4.68
C ALA A 58 -1.81 -4.80 -4.02
N ASP A 59 -2.53 -3.67 -4.07
CA ASP A 59 -2.13 -2.42 -3.40
C ASP A 59 -2.07 -2.62 -1.88
N SER A 60 -3.08 -3.27 -1.29
CA SER A 60 -3.09 -3.56 0.15
C SER A 60 -1.95 -4.49 0.56
N ALA A 61 -1.62 -5.49 -0.26
CA ALA A 61 -0.51 -6.41 -0.03
C ALA A 61 0.86 -5.71 -0.18
N ALA A 62 1.00 -4.83 -1.17
CA ALA A 62 2.20 -4.02 -1.38
C ALA A 62 2.42 -3.06 -0.20
N LEU A 63 1.35 -2.43 0.29
CA LEU A 63 1.39 -1.55 1.45
C LEU A 63 1.73 -2.32 2.74
N ALA A 64 1.09 -3.47 2.94
CA ALA A 64 1.39 -4.36 4.07
C ALA A 64 2.88 -4.76 4.06
N ALA A 65 3.43 -5.10 2.89
CA ALA A 65 4.83 -5.44 2.74
C ALA A 65 5.78 -4.31 3.17
N VAL A 66 5.49 -3.05 2.82
CA VAL A 66 6.34 -1.92 3.26
C VAL A 66 6.12 -1.53 4.73
N SER A 67 4.95 -1.80 5.30
CA SER A 67 4.57 -1.41 6.67
C SER A 67 5.25 -2.21 7.79
N VAL A 68 5.64 -3.46 7.55
CA VAL A 68 6.19 -4.39 8.58
C VAL A 68 7.68 -4.14 8.87
N SER A 69 8.36 -3.28 8.12
CA SER A 69 9.80 -3.00 8.29
C SER A 69 10.10 -1.98 9.41
N GLY A 70 9.71 -2.24 10.66
CA GLY A 70 10.01 -1.34 11.79
C GLY A 70 11.51 -1.01 11.98
N ASN A 71 12.40 -1.82 11.41
CA ASN A 71 13.84 -1.63 11.44
C ASN A 71 14.42 -1.58 10.01
N PRO A 72 15.04 -0.47 9.56
CA PRO A 72 15.60 -0.34 8.21
C PRO A 72 16.75 -1.33 7.92
N ASN A 73 17.34 -1.94 8.97
CA ASN A 73 18.52 -2.80 8.83
C ASN A 73 18.25 -4.30 9.01
N LEU A 74 17.06 -4.75 9.44
CA LEU A 74 16.91 -6.10 10.01
C LEU A 74 15.67 -6.89 9.59
N SER A 75 14.81 -6.37 8.72
CA SER A 75 13.67 -7.17 8.25
C SER A 75 13.33 -6.78 6.83
N THR A 76 13.75 -7.63 5.87
CA THR A 76 13.02 -7.70 4.61
C THR A 76 11.53 -7.83 4.94
N PRO A 77 10.62 -7.20 4.19
CA PRO A 77 9.22 -7.58 4.22
C PRO A 77 9.20 -9.10 4.20
N SER A 78 8.49 -9.75 5.12
CA SER A 78 8.22 -11.18 4.96
C SER A 78 7.33 -11.29 3.72
N GLN A 79 7.96 -11.37 2.55
CA GLN A 79 7.32 -11.44 1.24
C GLN A 79 6.28 -12.55 1.25
N SER A 80 6.58 -13.63 1.98
CA SER A 80 5.66 -14.73 2.28
C SER A 80 4.37 -14.28 2.97
N GLN A 81 4.40 -13.40 3.98
CA GLN A 81 3.19 -12.90 4.62
C GLN A 81 2.35 -12.05 3.68
N ALA A 82 2.97 -11.11 2.94
CA ALA A 82 2.25 -10.29 1.96
C ALA A 82 1.66 -11.14 0.84
N GLN A 83 2.39 -12.17 0.39
CA GLN A 83 1.93 -13.15 -0.59
C GLN A 83 0.76 -13.99 -0.05
N ASN A 84 0.84 -14.45 1.21
CA ASN A 84 -0.22 -15.22 1.86
C ASN A 84 -1.49 -14.38 2.07
N LEU A 85 -1.34 -13.09 2.43
CA LEU A 85 -2.47 -12.16 2.54
C LEU A 85 -3.14 -11.94 1.18
N PHE A 86 -2.36 -11.74 0.13
CA PHE A 86 -2.89 -11.63 -1.24
C PHE A 86 -3.61 -12.92 -1.65
N GLN A 87 -2.96 -14.08 -1.49
CA GLN A 87 -3.50 -15.37 -1.91
C GLN A 87 -4.77 -15.76 -1.14
N SER A 88 -4.81 -15.51 0.17
CA SER A 88 -6.02 -15.77 0.98
C SER A 88 -7.18 -14.86 0.60
N THR A 89 -6.91 -13.59 0.28
CA THR A 89 -7.96 -12.66 -0.17
C THR A 89 -8.51 -13.07 -1.53
N VAL A 90 -7.64 -13.40 -2.50
CA VAL A 90 -8.07 -13.85 -3.84
C VAL A 90 -8.83 -15.18 -3.78
N ALA A 91 -8.47 -16.10 -2.87
CA ALA A 91 -9.18 -17.37 -2.71
C ALA A 91 -10.65 -17.22 -2.30
N THR A 92 -11.05 -16.07 -1.74
CA THR A 92 -12.45 -15.77 -1.41
C THR A 92 -13.23 -15.14 -2.57
N MET A 93 -12.57 -14.78 -3.67
CA MET A 93 -13.22 -14.13 -4.81
C MET A 93 -13.95 -15.16 -5.70
N PRO A 94 -15.27 -15.04 -5.88
CA PRO A 94 -16.04 -16.00 -6.67
C PRO A 94 -15.68 -15.92 -8.17
N GLY A 95 -15.40 -17.07 -8.77
CA GLY A 95 -15.11 -17.18 -10.20
C GLY A 95 -13.74 -16.62 -10.62
N VAL A 96 -12.84 -16.38 -9.67
CA VAL A 96 -11.45 -15.96 -9.90
C VAL A 96 -10.52 -17.09 -9.46
N THR A 97 -9.60 -17.51 -10.32
CA THR A 97 -8.55 -18.48 -9.99
C THR A 97 -7.19 -17.81 -10.09
N LEU A 98 -6.41 -17.84 -9.02
CA LEU A 98 -5.04 -17.32 -9.03
C LEU A 98 -4.12 -18.28 -9.78
N ASN A 99 -3.42 -17.81 -10.81
CA ASN A 99 -2.44 -18.60 -11.57
C ASN A 99 -1.04 -18.44 -10.96
N SER A 100 -0.65 -17.20 -10.68
CA SER A 100 0.64 -16.88 -10.08
C SER A 100 0.59 -15.56 -9.33
N VAL A 101 1.43 -15.45 -8.30
CA VAL A 101 1.73 -14.21 -7.60
C VAL A 101 3.22 -14.18 -7.31
N SER A 102 3.85 -13.04 -7.54
CA SER A 102 5.25 -12.80 -7.21
C SER A 102 5.39 -11.48 -6.48
N LEU A 103 6.21 -11.49 -5.42
CA LEU A 103 6.62 -10.28 -4.72
C LEU A 103 8.10 -10.06 -4.96
N THR A 104 8.46 -8.86 -5.39
CA THR A 104 9.85 -8.44 -5.54
C THR A 104 10.09 -7.23 -4.64
N SER A 105 11.19 -7.26 -3.89
CA SER A 105 11.63 -6.12 -3.08
C SER A 105 12.98 -5.61 -3.56
N SER A 106 13.09 -4.30 -3.75
CA SER A 106 14.33 -3.60 -4.07
C SER A 106 14.66 -2.64 -2.92
N PRO A 107 15.44 -3.10 -1.92
CA PRO A 107 15.90 -2.26 -0.83
C PRO A 107 17.06 -1.35 -1.27
N SER A 108 17.12 -0.16 -0.68
CA SER A 108 18.19 0.83 -0.77
C SER A 108 18.39 1.49 0.60
N VAL A 109 19.53 2.15 0.80
CA VAL A 109 19.89 2.84 2.05
C VAL A 109 18.85 3.89 2.45
N THR A 110 18.23 4.55 1.46
CA THR A 110 17.29 5.66 1.67
C THR A 110 15.84 5.27 1.39
N SER A 111 15.59 4.09 0.83
CA SER A 111 14.25 3.70 0.40
C SER A 111 14.09 2.20 0.22
N LEU A 112 12.88 1.70 0.47
CA LEU A 112 12.46 0.34 0.14
C LEU A 112 11.36 0.41 -0.91
N PHE A 113 11.54 -0.29 -2.04
CA PHE A 113 10.50 -0.51 -3.03
C PHE A 113 10.02 -1.96 -2.97
N VAL A 114 8.70 -2.16 -3.05
CA VAL A 114 8.09 -3.49 -3.15
C VAL A 114 7.09 -3.48 -4.29
N THR A 115 7.15 -4.50 -5.14
CA THR A 115 6.21 -4.73 -6.24
C THR A 115 5.54 -6.10 -6.07
N VAL A 116 4.22 -6.11 -6.12
CA VAL A 116 3.37 -7.30 -6.13
C VAL A 116 2.85 -7.47 -7.55
N SER A 117 3.24 -8.55 -8.22
CA SER A 117 2.74 -8.91 -9.55
C SER A 117 1.85 -10.14 -9.44
N TYR A 118 0.76 -10.18 -10.19
CA TYR A 118 -0.17 -11.30 -10.17
C TYR A 118 -0.70 -11.65 -11.56
N SER A 119 -1.05 -12.92 -11.73
CA SER A 119 -1.82 -13.45 -12.84
C SER A 119 -3.00 -14.25 -12.30
N ALA A 120 -4.20 -13.92 -12.75
CA ALA A 120 -5.43 -14.62 -12.39
C ALA A 120 -6.29 -14.89 -13.62
N SER A 121 -7.19 -15.86 -13.54
CA SER A 121 -8.17 -16.16 -14.58
C SER A 121 -9.58 -15.97 -14.03
N VAL A 122 -10.42 -15.27 -14.77
CA VAL A 122 -11.84 -15.07 -14.43
C VAL A 122 -12.67 -15.99 -15.29
N GLN A 123 -13.51 -16.82 -14.67
CA GLN A 123 -14.41 -17.71 -15.38
C GLN A 123 -15.49 -16.91 -16.12
N THR A 124 -15.64 -17.16 -17.41
CA THR A 124 -16.68 -16.57 -18.25
C THR A 124 -17.90 -17.49 -18.27
N THR A 125 -19.08 -16.90 -18.35
CA THR A 125 -20.34 -17.65 -18.42
C THR A 125 -20.82 -17.79 -19.86
N PHE A 126 -20.92 -16.68 -20.58
CA PHE A 126 -21.38 -16.63 -21.96
C PHE A 126 -20.24 -16.93 -22.95
N GLY A 127 -19.02 -16.45 -22.65
CA GLY A 127 -17.81 -16.78 -23.38
C GLY A 127 -17.53 -18.29 -23.37
N GLY A 128 -17.82 -18.97 -22.26
CA GLY A 128 -17.69 -20.43 -22.16
C GLY A 128 -18.56 -21.19 -23.17
N LEU A 129 -19.76 -20.68 -23.47
CA LEU A 129 -20.63 -21.23 -24.51
C LEU A 129 -20.05 -21.06 -25.92
N LEU A 130 -19.19 -20.05 -26.11
CA LEU A 130 -18.50 -19.73 -27.35
C LEU A 130 -17.06 -20.28 -27.42
N GLY A 131 -16.67 -21.14 -26.46
CA GLY A 131 -15.35 -21.78 -26.43
C GLY A 131 -14.24 -20.96 -25.76
N ILE A 132 -14.57 -19.85 -25.09
CA ILE A 132 -13.63 -19.02 -24.31
C ILE A 132 -14.01 -19.18 -22.83
N PRO A 133 -13.55 -20.22 -22.11
CA PRO A 133 -14.02 -20.55 -20.75
C PRO A 133 -13.47 -19.63 -19.64
N SER A 134 -12.43 -18.84 -19.93
CA SER A 134 -11.88 -17.90 -18.96
C SER A 134 -11.16 -16.73 -19.65
N LEU A 135 -11.06 -15.61 -18.93
CA LEU A 135 -10.29 -14.43 -19.30
C LEU A 135 -9.11 -14.27 -18.34
N SER A 136 -7.89 -14.23 -18.88
CA SER A 136 -6.68 -13.98 -18.10
C SER A 136 -6.54 -12.48 -17.79
N ILE A 137 -6.25 -12.18 -16.53
CA ILE A 137 -6.01 -10.84 -16.00
C ILE A 137 -4.62 -10.83 -15.38
N ASN A 138 -3.80 -9.87 -15.81
CA ASN A 138 -2.49 -9.61 -15.25
C ASN A 138 -2.45 -8.19 -14.69
N GLY A 139 -1.76 -8.01 -13.58
CA GLY A 139 -1.62 -6.71 -12.93
C GLY A 139 -0.41 -6.69 -12.02
N ALA A 140 0.00 -5.47 -11.66
CA ALA A 140 1.05 -5.24 -10.69
C ALA A 140 0.73 -3.99 -9.87
N ALA A 141 1.07 -4.03 -8.59
CA ALA A 141 0.98 -2.92 -7.66
C ALA A 141 2.34 -2.69 -7.00
N SER A 142 2.73 -1.44 -6.82
CA SER A 142 4.01 -1.09 -6.20
C SER A 142 3.81 -0.12 -5.05
N SER A 143 4.58 -0.32 -3.99
CA SER A 143 4.63 0.56 -2.82
C SER A 143 6.06 0.89 -2.47
N SER A 144 6.29 2.08 -1.92
CA SER A 144 7.62 2.49 -1.49
C SER A 144 7.59 3.20 -0.15
N ARG A 145 8.67 3.04 0.61
CA ARG A 145 8.91 3.73 1.87
C ARG A 145 10.26 4.43 1.80
N LYS A 146 10.32 5.69 2.24
CA LYS A 146 11.57 6.43 2.41
C LYS A 146 12.03 6.32 3.85
N PHE A 147 13.31 6.02 4.05
CA PHE A 147 13.94 6.06 5.36
C PHE A 147 14.44 7.47 5.66
N PRO A 148 14.41 7.93 6.92
CA PRO A 148 15.09 9.15 7.31
C PRO A 148 16.58 9.01 6.99
N THR A 149 17.17 10.03 6.39
CA THR A 149 18.62 10.12 6.22
C THR A 149 19.28 10.11 7.60
N TYR A 150 20.47 9.51 7.71
CA TYR A 150 21.31 9.69 8.89
C TYR A 150 21.55 11.19 9.09
N VAL A 151 21.21 11.69 10.28
CA VAL A 151 21.50 13.05 10.70
C VAL A 151 22.65 12.99 11.69
N ASP A 152 23.70 13.78 11.43
CA ASP A 152 24.80 13.93 12.38
C ASP A 152 24.37 14.90 13.48
N PHE A 153 24.24 14.38 14.70
CA PHE A 153 24.00 15.20 15.88
C PHE A 153 25.34 15.72 16.39
N TYR A 154 25.63 17.00 16.13
CA TYR A 154 26.75 17.69 16.74
C TYR A 154 26.30 18.27 18.09
N LEU A 155 26.73 17.64 19.18
CA LEU A 155 26.53 18.15 20.52
C LEU A 155 27.75 19.00 20.90
N LEU A 156 27.57 20.32 20.96
CA LEU A 156 28.55 21.21 21.55
C LEU A 156 28.17 21.37 23.03
N LEU A 157 28.93 20.72 23.91
CA LEU A 157 28.81 20.92 25.34
C LEU A 157 29.59 22.18 25.73
N ASP A 158 28.89 23.16 26.29
CA ASP A 158 29.55 24.34 26.86
C ASP A 158 30.41 23.90 28.05
N ASN A 159 31.70 24.26 28.01
CA ASN A 159 32.64 24.10 29.12
C ASN A 159 33.07 25.46 29.67
N SER A 160 32.24 26.49 29.51
CA SER A 160 32.48 27.77 30.15
C SER A 160 32.49 27.61 31.67
N PRO A 161 33.29 28.39 32.41
CA PRO A 161 33.30 28.36 33.87
C PRO A 161 31.93 28.54 34.53
N SER A 162 30.95 29.12 33.82
CA SER A 162 29.56 29.26 34.31
C SER A 162 28.84 27.93 34.53
N MET A 163 29.26 26.84 33.86
CA MET A 163 28.76 25.49 34.08
C MET A 163 29.31 24.83 35.36
N GLY A 164 30.34 25.43 35.98
CA GLY A 164 30.90 25.02 37.27
C GLY A 164 30.19 25.64 38.48
N LEU A 165 29.12 26.41 38.25
CA LEU A 165 28.34 27.04 39.31
C LEU A 165 27.56 26.01 40.10
N ALA A 166 27.64 26.14 41.42
CA ALA A 166 26.77 25.46 42.35
C ALA A 166 25.30 25.75 42.03
N ALA A 167 24.52 24.72 41.72
CA ALA A 167 23.11 24.86 41.32
C ALA A 167 22.17 25.19 42.49
N THR A 168 22.59 24.94 43.74
CA THR A 168 21.76 25.13 44.93
C THR A 168 22.39 26.12 45.92
N SER A 169 21.57 26.77 46.74
CA SER A 169 22.05 27.71 47.77
C SER A 169 23.01 27.06 48.78
N ALA A 170 22.82 25.78 49.07
CA ALA A 170 23.71 25.01 49.94
C ALA A 170 25.10 24.81 49.29
N ASP A 171 25.13 24.46 48.00
CA ASP A 171 26.38 24.27 47.25
C ASP A 171 27.10 25.61 47.03
N ILE A 172 26.35 26.71 46.84
CA ILE A 172 26.90 28.07 46.74
C ILE A 172 27.57 28.44 48.06
N SER A 173 26.88 28.25 49.19
CA SER A 173 27.42 28.53 50.53
C SER A 173 28.66 27.68 50.81
N LYS A 174 28.67 26.43 50.34
CA LYS A 174 29.82 25.55 50.45
C LYS A 174 30.99 26.04 49.61
N MET A 175 30.77 26.47 48.36
CA MET A 175 31.82 27.08 47.54
C MET A 175 32.39 28.33 48.21
N GLN A 176 31.55 29.23 48.72
CA GLN A 176 32.02 30.41 49.45
C GLN A 176 32.85 30.05 50.68
N SER A 177 32.50 28.98 51.40
CA SER A 177 33.23 28.55 52.60
C SER A 177 34.64 27.99 52.34
N ILE A 178 34.91 27.54 51.11
CA ILE A 178 36.20 26.93 50.73
C ILE A 178 37.07 27.87 49.89
N THR A 179 36.54 29.01 49.46
CA THR A 179 37.29 30.05 48.74
C THR A 179 37.72 31.14 49.71
N SER A 180 39.00 31.54 49.68
CA SER A 180 39.59 32.49 50.62
C SER A 180 39.00 33.90 50.56
N ASP A 181 38.41 34.27 49.43
CA ASP A 181 37.75 35.56 49.18
C ASP A 181 36.22 35.51 49.43
N SER A 182 35.69 34.37 49.88
CA SER A 182 34.25 34.12 50.08
C SER A 182 33.38 34.28 48.82
N CYS A 183 33.96 34.26 47.62
CA CYS A 183 33.20 34.32 46.38
C CYS A 183 32.68 32.95 45.92
N ALA A 184 31.48 32.96 45.34
CA ALA A 184 30.87 31.79 44.74
C ALA A 184 31.21 31.61 43.25
N PHE A 185 31.65 32.67 42.54
CA PHE A 185 31.90 32.62 41.10
C PHE A 185 33.00 33.57 40.62
N ALA A 186 32.89 34.86 40.93
CA ALA A 186 33.88 35.86 40.56
C ALA A 186 33.83 37.07 41.52
N CYS A 187 34.94 37.34 42.19
CA CYS A 187 35.21 38.53 43.02
C CYS A 187 35.75 39.69 42.17
N HIS A 188 35.19 39.91 40.97
CA HIS A 188 35.64 40.98 40.07
C HIS A 188 34.81 42.26 40.24
N GLN A 189 34.32 42.57 41.44
CA GLN A 189 33.79 43.89 41.73
C GLN A 189 34.90 44.77 42.29
N HIS A 190 35.51 45.57 41.41
CA HIS A 190 36.42 46.63 41.82
C HIS A 190 35.69 47.58 42.77
N SER A 191 36.27 47.81 43.94
CA SER A 191 35.88 48.92 44.81
C SER A 191 36.64 50.18 44.38
N PHE A 192 35.93 51.30 44.28
CA PHE A 192 36.49 52.57 43.79
C PHE A 192 36.47 53.63 44.90
N ASP A 193 37.51 54.47 44.97
CA ASP A 193 37.49 55.67 45.82
C ASP A 193 36.53 56.74 45.27
N SER A 194 36.34 57.82 46.03
CA SER A 194 35.52 58.97 45.62
C SER A 194 36.03 59.69 44.35
N ASN A 195 37.23 59.35 43.88
CA ASN A 195 37.87 59.91 42.69
C ASN A 195 37.85 58.91 41.51
N GLY A 196 37.25 57.72 41.68
CA GLY A 196 37.13 56.69 40.66
C GLY A 196 38.36 55.78 40.48
N ASN A 197 39.33 55.80 41.40
CA ASN A 197 40.47 54.89 41.36
C ASN A 197 40.13 53.55 42.01
N ILE A 198 40.63 52.45 41.44
CA ILE A 198 40.46 51.11 42.01
C ILE A 198 41.27 51.02 43.30
N THR A 199 40.58 50.82 44.42
CA THR A 199 41.18 50.68 45.76
C THR A 199 41.26 49.24 46.24
N GLY A 200 40.60 48.32 45.55
CA GLY A 200 40.61 46.90 45.87
C GLY A 200 39.78 46.09 44.88
N ASP A 201 40.04 44.79 44.85
CA ASP A 201 39.26 43.81 44.13
C ASP A 201 38.59 42.93 45.18
N ASN A 202 37.26 42.86 45.16
CA ASN A 202 36.47 42.05 46.08
C ASN A 202 35.35 41.31 45.36
#